data_AF-A0A3C0QDE9-F1
#
_entry.id   AF-A0A3C0QDE9-F1
#
_cell.length_a   1.000
_cell.length_b   1.000
_cell.length_c   1.000
_cell.angle_alpha   90.00
_cell.angle_beta   90.00
_cell.angle_gamma   90.00
#
_symmetry.space_group_name_H-M   'P 1'
#
loop_
_entity.id
_entity.type
_entity.pdbx_description
1 polymer ?
#
loop_
_entity_poly.entity_id
_entity_poly.type
_entity_poly.pdbx_seq_one_letter_code
_entity_poly.pdbx_strand_id
1 'polypeptide(L)'
;MIRPTIICKTCLGLLLAIFASSATAAGDKPNILVVWGDDIGQFNLSAINLGVMGYKTPNIDRIAEEGALFTDWYGQQSCTAGRAAFITGQSPIRTGLTKVGLPGADLGLKAEDP
;
A
#
# COMPACT_ATOMS: atom_id res chain seq x y z
N MET A 1 49.12 -24.10 28.61
CA MET A 1 47.93 -24.88 29.03
C MET A 1 46.78 -23.92 29.32
N ILE A 2 46.11 -23.46 28.27
CA ILE A 2 44.99 -22.49 28.34
C ILE A 2 43.70 -23.31 28.44
N ARG A 3 42.93 -23.13 29.52
CA ARG A 3 41.75 -23.95 29.82
C ARG A 3 40.65 -23.77 28.74
N PRO A 4 40.12 -24.84 28.12
CA PRO A 4 39.15 -24.76 27.02
C PRO A 4 37.73 -24.31 27.43
N THR A 5 37.47 -24.10 28.72
CA THR A 5 36.14 -23.75 29.25
C THR A 5 35.75 -22.26 29.14
N ILE A 6 36.66 -21.37 28.73
CA ILE A 6 36.38 -19.93 28.59
C ILE A 6 35.70 -19.59 27.24
N ILE A 7 36.00 -20.34 26.18
CA ILE A 7 35.51 -20.05 24.80
C ILE A 7 34.02 -20.40 24.63
N CYS A 8 33.51 -21.38 25.38
CA CYS A 8 32.12 -21.84 25.25
C CYS A 8 31.10 -20.86 25.88
N LYS A 9 31.50 -20.10 26.91
CA LYS A 9 30.59 -19.16 27.60
C LYS A 9 30.39 -17.85 26.85
N THR A 10 31.38 -17.38 26.11
CA THR A 10 31.32 -16.14 25.32
C THR A 10 30.52 -16.30 24.03
N CYS A 11 30.57 -17.47 23.38
CA CYS A 11 29.77 -17.74 22.17
C CYS A 11 28.27 -17.83 22.47
N LEU A 12 27.88 -18.40 23.63
CA LEU A 12 26.47 -18.52 24.02
C LEU A 12 25.86 -17.15 24.39
N GLY A 13 26.64 -16.27 25.03
CA GLY A 13 26.21 -14.90 25.36
C GLY A 13 26.02 -14.02 24.12
N LEU A 14 26.86 -14.20 23.09
CA LEU A 14 26.75 -13.46 21.83
C LEU A 14 25.51 -13.88 21.02
N LEU A 15 25.18 -15.18 21.02
CA LEU A 15 23.96 -15.71 20.40
C LEU A 15 22.69 -15.18 21.10
N LEU A 16 22.67 -15.12 22.44
CA LEU A 16 21.52 -14.55 23.17
C LEU A 16 21.33 -13.04 22.91
N ALA A 17 22.41 -12.28 22.76
CA ALA A 17 22.35 -10.85 22.49
C ALA A 17 21.79 -10.53 21.08
N ILE A 18 22.04 -11.41 20.10
CA ILE A 18 21.48 -11.27 18.74
C ILE A 18 19.96 -11.51 18.74
N PHE A 19 19.47 -12.48 19.52
CA PHE A 19 18.03 -12.75 19.64
C PHE A 19 17.27 -11.68 20.45
N ALA A 20 17.92 -11.01 21.41
CA ALA A 20 17.28 -9.97 22.22
C ALA A 20 17.02 -8.66 21.44
N SER A 21 17.85 -8.34 20.45
CA SER A 21 17.69 -7.11 19.64
C SER A 21 16.50 -7.13 18.68
N SER A 22 15.91 -8.30 18.40
CA SER A 22 14.73 -8.41 17.52
C SER A 22 13.40 -8.08 18.22
N ALA A 23 13.39 -7.95 19.55
CA ALA A 23 12.15 -7.81 20.32
C ALA A 23 11.66 -6.36 20.51
N THR A 24 12.43 -5.34 20.08
CA THR A 24 12.16 -3.93 20.43
C THR A 24 11.67 -3.04 19.29
N ALA A 25 11.21 -3.58 18.18
CA ALA A 25 10.68 -2.79 17.06
C ALA A 25 9.14 -2.83 17.01
N ALA A 26 8.46 -2.68 18.14
CA ALA A 26 7.08 -2.20 18.11
C ALA A 26 7.13 -0.68 17.86
N GLY A 27 7.40 -0.29 16.61
CA GLY A 27 7.40 1.11 16.20
C GLY A 27 6.03 1.75 16.43
N ASP A 28 6.01 3.07 16.59
CA ASP A 28 4.78 3.84 16.71
C ASP A 28 3.82 3.50 15.56
N LYS A 29 2.51 3.53 15.84
CA LYS A 29 1.48 3.29 14.83
C LYS A 29 1.72 4.24 13.64
N PRO A 30 1.93 3.73 12.41
CA PRO A 30 2.22 4.59 11.28
C PRO A 30 0.99 5.39 10.88
N ASN A 31 1.24 6.59 10.34
CA ASN A 31 0.20 7.38 9.67
C ASN A 31 0.04 6.86 8.23
N ILE A 32 -1.20 6.63 7.79
CA ILE A 32 -1.51 6.16 6.45
C ILE A 32 -2.18 7.31 5.68
N LEU A 33 -1.54 7.77 4.61
CA LEU A 33 -2.10 8.74 3.68
C LEU A 33 -2.38 8.07 2.33
N VAL A 34 -3.62 8.17 1.86
CA VAL A 34 -4.03 7.71 0.53
C VAL A 34 -4.24 8.94 -0.35
N VAL A 35 -3.48 9.03 -1.44
CA VAL A 35 -3.65 10.07 -2.47
C VAL A 35 -4.21 9.42 -3.73
N TRP A 36 -5.29 9.98 -4.27
CA TRP A 36 -5.97 9.42 -5.43
C TRP A 36 -6.22 10.49 -6.49
N GLY A 37 -5.75 10.23 -7.72
CA GLY A 37 -6.08 11.05 -8.88
C GLY A 37 -7.37 10.57 -9.55
N ASP A 38 -8.24 11.50 -9.95
CA ASP A 38 -9.43 11.21 -10.74
C ASP A 38 -9.08 11.21 -12.24
N ASP A 39 -9.60 10.26 -12.99
CA ASP A 39 -9.35 10.09 -14.43
C ASP A 39 -7.86 10.10 -14.86
N ILE A 40 -6.95 9.62 -14.00
CA ILE A 40 -5.52 9.47 -14.30
C ILE A 40 -5.24 8.08 -14.88
N GLY A 41 -4.84 8.02 -16.15
CA GLY A 41 -4.39 6.80 -16.79
C GLY A 41 -2.95 6.43 -16.41
N GLN A 42 -2.60 5.15 -16.56
CA GLN A 42 -1.24 4.63 -16.30
C GLN A 42 -0.16 5.44 -17.04
N PHE A 43 -0.43 5.73 -18.32
CA PHE A 43 0.52 6.43 -19.18
C PHE A 43 0.60 7.94 -18.89
N ASN A 44 -0.18 8.48 -17.96
CA ASN A 44 -0.06 9.87 -17.54
C ASN A 44 1.06 10.11 -16.52
N LEU A 45 1.59 9.06 -15.88
CA LEU A 45 2.66 9.21 -14.89
C LEU A 45 4.03 9.00 -15.55
N SER A 46 4.96 9.93 -15.36
CA SER A 46 6.30 9.78 -15.97
C SER A 46 7.12 8.65 -15.35
N ALA A 47 6.82 8.23 -14.12
CA ALA A 47 7.33 7.00 -13.52
C ALA A 47 6.99 5.73 -14.35
N ILE A 48 5.87 5.73 -15.08
CA ILE A 48 5.44 4.60 -15.92
C ILE A 48 5.88 4.80 -17.38
N ASN A 49 5.61 5.99 -17.95
CA ASN A 49 5.88 6.25 -19.37
C ASN A 49 7.35 6.63 -19.67
N LEU A 50 8.19 6.79 -18.65
CA LEU A 50 9.61 7.13 -18.76
C LEU A 50 9.89 8.42 -19.56
N GLY A 51 8.99 9.40 -19.46
CA GLY A 51 9.10 10.70 -20.12
C GLY A 51 8.64 10.71 -21.59
N VAL A 52 8.09 9.61 -22.11
CA VAL A 52 7.61 9.52 -23.51
C VAL A 52 6.55 10.57 -23.83
N MET A 53 5.72 10.95 -22.85
CA MET A 53 4.66 11.95 -23.03
C MET A 53 5.18 13.40 -23.05
N GLY A 54 6.47 13.63 -22.86
CA GLY A 54 7.12 14.95 -22.94
C GLY A 54 7.01 15.81 -21.66
N TYR A 55 6.24 15.39 -20.67
CA TYR A 55 6.17 16.02 -19.35
C TYR A 55 6.66 15.07 -18.24
N LYS A 56 6.94 15.63 -17.06
CA LYS A 56 7.40 14.91 -15.87
C LYS A 56 6.54 15.23 -14.65
N THR A 57 6.41 14.24 -13.77
CA THR A 57 5.71 14.30 -12.48
C THR A 57 6.69 14.11 -11.33
N PRO A 58 7.64 15.03 -11.11
CA PRO A 58 8.82 14.78 -10.27
C PRO A 58 8.48 14.40 -8.81
N ASN A 59 7.39 14.93 -8.25
CA ASN A 59 6.97 14.58 -6.89
C ASN A 59 6.39 13.15 -6.80
N ILE A 60 5.71 12.68 -7.84
CA ILE A 60 5.17 11.31 -7.91
C ILE A 60 6.28 10.33 -8.23
N ASP A 61 7.17 10.71 -9.15
CA ASP A 61 8.35 9.92 -9.54
C ASP A 61 9.23 9.65 -8.31
N ARG A 62 9.46 10.67 -7.47
CA ARG A 62 10.18 10.51 -6.21
C ARG A 62 9.53 9.49 -5.26
N ILE A 63 8.20 9.47 -5.15
CA ILE A 63 7.48 8.49 -4.32
C ILE A 63 7.68 7.07 -4.86
N ALA A 64 7.68 6.90 -6.19
CA ALA A 64 7.95 5.61 -6.81
C ALA A 64 9.40 5.14 -6.62
N GLU A 65 10.38 6.06 -6.72
CA GLU A 65 11.80 5.77 -6.53
C GLU A 65 12.18 5.46 -5.07
N GLU A 66 11.61 6.19 -4.11
CA GLU A 66 11.84 5.98 -2.67
C GLU A 66 11.05 4.78 -2.11
N GLY A 67 10.04 4.31 -2.84
CA GLY A 67 9.11 3.30 -2.40
C GLY A 67 9.01 2.10 -3.34
N ALA A 68 7.77 1.79 -3.74
CA ALA A 68 7.48 0.71 -4.66
C ALA A 68 6.55 1.22 -5.77
N LEU A 69 6.79 0.74 -6.98
CA LEU A 69 5.97 1.03 -8.16
C LEU A 69 5.22 -0.24 -8.58
N PHE A 70 3.90 -0.21 -8.49
CA PHE A 70 3.06 -1.30 -8.99
C PHE A 70 2.84 -1.11 -10.50
N THR A 71 3.34 -2.05 -11.30
CA THR A 71 3.15 -2.05 -12.76
C THR A 71 1.76 -2.52 -13.17
N ASP A 72 1.20 -3.45 -12.39
CA ASP A 72 -0.08 -4.09 -12.65
C ASP A 72 -1.08 -3.71 -11.57
N TRP A 73 -1.97 -2.77 -11.90
CA TRP A 73 -3.05 -2.33 -11.02
C TRP A 73 -4.33 -2.11 -11.84
N TYR A 74 -5.46 -2.56 -11.28
CA TYR A 74 -6.75 -2.54 -11.96
C TYR A 74 -7.75 -1.70 -11.17
N GLY A 75 -8.36 -0.74 -11.85
CA GLY A 75 -9.44 0.09 -11.32
C GLY A 75 -10.81 -0.32 -11.87
N GLN A 76 -11.85 0.08 -11.16
CA GLN A 76 -13.22 0.00 -11.68
C GLN A 76 -13.46 1.11 -12.71
N GLN A 77 -14.32 0.84 -13.68
CA GLN A 77 -14.60 1.72 -14.83
C GLN A 77 -15.47 2.94 -14.50
N SER A 78 -15.74 3.22 -13.22
CA SER A 78 -16.61 4.32 -12.78
C SER A 78 -16.07 4.92 -11.49
N CYS A 79 -16.16 6.25 -11.34
CA CYS A 79 -15.77 6.97 -10.13
C CYS A 79 -16.48 6.42 -8.89
N THR A 80 -17.79 6.16 -8.96
CA THR A 80 -18.59 5.60 -7.88
C THR A 80 -18.15 4.17 -7.56
N ALA A 81 -18.02 3.31 -8.58
CA ALA A 81 -17.61 1.92 -8.38
C ALA A 81 -16.20 1.78 -7.82
N GLY A 82 -15.26 2.59 -8.32
CA GLY A 82 -13.87 2.59 -7.87
C GLY A 82 -13.79 2.99 -6.41
N ARG A 83 -14.40 4.12 -6.05
CA ARG A 83 -14.41 4.64 -4.67
C ARG A 83 -15.11 3.69 -3.71
N ALA A 84 -16.24 3.11 -4.11
CA ALA A 84 -16.94 2.11 -3.31
C ALA A 84 -16.08 0.87 -3.06
N ALA A 85 -15.44 0.33 -4.09
CA ALA A 85 -14.57 -0.85 -3.97
C ALA A 85 -13.35 -0.57 -3.09
N PHE A 86 -12.76 0.63 -3.19
CA PHE A 86 -11.62 1.02 -2.37
C PHE A 86 -12.00 1.15 -0.88
N ILE A 87 -13.11 1.84 -0.58
CA ILE A 87 -13.54 2.11 0.81
C ILE A 87 -13.99 0.82 1.50
N THR A 88 -14.80 0.01 0.82
CA THR A 88 -15.42 -1.19 1.42
C THR A 88 -14.52 -2.43 1.31
N GLY A 89 -13.53 -2.42 0.42
CA GLY A 89 -12.76 -3.62 0.05
C GLY A 89 -13.60 -4.69 -0.66
N GLN A 90 -14.75 -4.32 -1.24
CA GLN A 90 -15.69 -5.25 -1.87
C GLN A 90 -15.82 -5.04 -3.37
N SER A 91 -16.17 -6.11 -4.10
CA SER A 91 -16.60 -5.96 -5.49
C SER A 91 -17.84 -5.07 -5.57
N PRO A 92 -17.90 -4.08 -6.49
CA PRO A 92 -19.04 -3.16 -6.61
C PRO A 92 -20.39 -3.86 -6.79
N ILE A 93 -20.39 -5.08 -7.35
CA ILE A 93 -21.60 -5.90 -7.51
C ILE A 93 -22.26 -6.19 -6.15
N ARG A 94 -21.49 -6.35 -5.07
CA ARG A 94 -22.03 -6.62 -3.73
C ARG A 94 -22.74 -5.41 -3.14
N THR A 95 -22.23 -4.21 -3.40
CA THR A 95 -22.77 -2.94 -2.91
C THR A 95 -23.82 -2.32 -3.85
N GLY A 96 -24.03 -2.88 -5.04
CA GLY A 96 -24.87 -2.28 -6.08
C GLY A 96 -24.29 -1.04 -6.78
N LEU A 97 -23.17 -0.48 -6.30
CA LEU A 97 -22.51 0.72 -6.84
C LEU A 97 -21.66 0.43 -8.09
N THR A 98 -22.23 -0.19 -9.12
CA THR A 98 -21.49 -0.57 -10.35
C THR A 98 -21.35 0.57 -11.38
N LYS A 99 -22.18 1.62 -11.25
CA LYS A 99 -22.23 2.79 -12.12
C LYS A 99 -22.41 4.05 -11.28
N VAL A 100 -22.49 5.21 -11.95
CA VAL A 100 -22.73 6.50 -11.30
C VAL A 100 -24.03 6.42 -10.51
N GLY A 101 -23.93 6.60 -9.19
CA GLY A 101 -25.08 6.63 -8.31
C GLY A 101 -25.95 7.85 -8.59
N LEU A 102 -27.26 7.65 -8.66
CA LEU A 102 -28.23 8.74 -8.74
C LEU A 102 -28.81 9.00 -7.35
N PRO A 103 -29.04 10.27 -6.95
CA PRO A 103 -29.77 10.56 -5.73
C PRO A 103 -31.14 9.88 -5.74
N GLY A 104 -31.46 9.13 -4.68
CA GLY A 104 -32.72 8.41 -4.55
C GLY A 104 -32.80 7.08 -5.32
N ALA A 105 -31.70 6.57 -5.87
CA ALA A 105 -31.68 5.23 -6.44
C ALA A 105 -31.94 4.15 -5.37
N ASP A 106 -32.68 3.10 -5.74
CA ASP A 106 -32.96 1.95 -4.85
C ASP A 106 -31.71 1.14 -4.51
N LEU A 107 -30.66 1.26 -5.34
CA LEU A 107 -29.39 0.55 -5.22
C LEU A 107 -28.29 1.51 -4.72
N GLY A 108 -27.50 1.05 -3.74
CA GLY A 108 -26.39 1.78 -3.17
C GLY A 108 -25.90 1.16 -1.86
N LEU A 109 -24.98 1.85 -1.19
CA LEU A 109 -24.48 1.41 0.12
C LEU A 109 -25.60 1.39 1.16
N LYS A 110 -25.63 0.32 1.94
CA LYS A 110 -26.56 0.11 3.05
C LYS A 110 -25.83 0.16 4.38
N ALA A 111 -26.58 0.26 5.47
CA ALA A 111 -26.01 0.27 6.82
C ALA A 111 -25.31 -1.06 7.18
N GLU A 112 -25.66 -2.15 6.50
CA GLU A 112 -25.09 -3.47 6.71
C GLU A 112 -23.83 -3.72 5.86
N ASP A 113 -23.53 -2.84 4.90
CA ASP A 113 -22.26 -2.90 4.18
C ASP A 113 -21.10 -2.52 5.12
N PRO A 114 -19.93 -3.14 4.98
CA PRO A 114 -18.80 -2.98 5.90
C PRO A 114 -18.20 -1.56 5.93
#